data_AF-A0A7J9K7M1-F1
#
_entry.id   AF-A0A7J9K7M1-F1
#
_cell.length_a   1.000
_cell.length_b   1.000
_cell.length_c   1.000
_cell.angle_alpha   90.00
_cell.angle_beta   90.00
_cell.angle_gamma   90.00
#
_symmetry.space_group_name_H-M   'P 1'
#
loop_
_entity.id
_entity.type
_entity.pdbx_description
1 polymer ?
#
loop_
_entity_poly.entity_id
_entity_poly.type
_entity_poly.pdbx_seq_one_letter_code
_entity_poly.pdbx_strand_id
1 'polypeptide(L)'
;MGVVLILPEGFELAPPDRILPEMKEKKSNLSFQNYRRTKKNTLVIDPVPGKKYSEITFPILSPDPASIKDVHFLKYPIYVGENRGRGQIYPDGNKNNNNATAI
;
A
#
# COMPACT_ATOMS: atom_id res chain seq x y z
N MET A 1 -8.34 8.93 0.71
CA MET A 1 -7.94 7.75 1.50
C MET A 1 -6.57 7.37 1.02
N GLY A 2 -5.64 7.11 1.92
CA GLY A 2 -4.32 6.56 1.59
C GLY A 2 -4.15 5.24 2.31
N VAL A 3 -3.33 4.35 1.75
CA VAL A 3 -3.06 3.03 2.34
C VAL A 3 -1.57 2.74 2.23
N VAL A 4 -1.01 2.18 3.29
CA VAL A 4 0.29 1.53 3.30
C VAL A 4 0.10 0.04 3.56
N LEU A 5 0.71 -0.79 2.73
CA LEU A 5 0.72 -2.25 2.85
C LEU A 5 2.17 -2.70 2.99
N ILE A 6 2.47 -3.36 4.10
CA ILE A 6 3.81 -3.89 4.39
C ILE A 6 3.74 -5.41 4.31
N LEU A 7 4.43 -5.94 3.31
CA LEU A 7 4.51 -7.36 3.02
C LEU A 7 5.84 -7.94 3.53
N PRO A 8 5.91 -9.27 3.69
CA PRO A 8 7.16 -9.95 3.97
C PRO A 8 8.19 -9.74 2.86
N GLU A 9 9.45 -10.01 3.15
CA GLU A 9 10.51 -9.88 2.16
C GLU A 9 10.30 -10.83 0.98
N GLY A 10 10.70 -10.38 -0.22
CA GLY A 10 10.49 -11.11 -1.48
C GLY A 10 9.11 -10.91 -2.12
N PHE A 11 8.09 -10.47 -1.38
CA PHE A 11 6.81 -10.09 -1.98
C PHE A 11 6.91 -8.76 -2.71
N GLU A 12 6.28 -8.66 -3.86
CA GLU A 12 6.24 -7.44 -4.66
C GLU A 12 4.91 -7.26 -5.39
N LEU A 13 4.68 -6.07 -5.95
CA LEU A 13 3.54 -5.82 -6.82
C LEU A 13 3.65 -6.67 -8.09
N ALA A 14 2.57 -7.36 -8.45
CA ALA A 14 2.56 -8.20 -9.64
C ALA A 14 2.82 -7.36 -10.91
N PRO A 15 3.68 -7.86 -11.82
CA PRO A 15 3.95 -7.17 -13.08
C PRO A 15 2.72 -7.23 -14.00
N PRO A 16 2.55 -6.27 -14.93
CA PRO A 16 1.30 -6.10 -15.70
C PRO A 16 0.87 -7.31 -16.52
N ASP A 17 1.81 -8.14 -16.94
CA ASP A 17 1.61 -9.39 -17.67
C ASP A 17 0.98 -10.50 -16.81
N ARG A 18 1.21 -10.49 -15.50
CA ARG A 18 0.68 -11.49 -14.55
C ARG A 18 -0.67 -11.12 -13.92
N ILE A 19 -1.21 -9.95 -14.23
CA ILE A 19 -2.48 -9.47 -13.68
C ILE A 19 -3.62 -9.89 -14.61
N LEU A 20 -4.61 -10.59 -14.07
CA LEU A 20 -5.82 -10.99 -14.79
C LEU A 20 -6.57 -9.76 -15.35
N PRO A 21 -7.24 -9.87 -16.52
CA PRO A 21 -7.96 -8.75 -17.12
C PRO A 21 -8.98 -8.08 -16.17
N GLU A 22 -9.72 -8.89 -15.41
CA GLU A 22 -10.70 -8.39 -14.43
C GLU A 22 -10.03 -7.52 -13.33
N MET A 23 -8.84 -7.92 -12.89
CA MET A 23 -8.09 -7.17 -11.87
C MET A 23 -7.43 -5.91 -12.43
N LYS A 24 -7.14 -5.87 -13.75
CA LYS A 24 -6.59 -4.68 -14.41
C LYS A 24 -7.58 -3.52 -14.39
N GLU A 25 -8.86 -3.79 -14.61
CA GLU A 25 -9.90 -2.75 -14.57
C GLU A 25 -10.01 -2.11 -13.18
N LYS A 26 -10.05 -2.95 -12.12
CA LYS A 26 -10.07 -2.50 -10.72
C LYS A 26 -8.82 -1.69 -10.35
N LYS A 27 -7.66 -2.04 -10.93
CA LYS A 27 -6.37 -1.36 -10.74
C LYS A 27 -6.21 -0.06 -11.53
N SER A 28 -6.85 0.07 -12.69
CA SER A 28 -6.54 1.05 -13.75
C SER A 28 -6.41 2.51 -13.31
N ASN A 29 -7.07 2.88 -12.21
CA ASN A 29 -7.14 4.25 -11.69
C ASN A 29 -6.38 4.44 -10.37
N LEU A 30 -5.61 3.43 -9.93
CA LEU A 30 -4.85 3.45 -8.68
C LEU A 30 -3.34 3.44 -8.99
N SER A 31 -2.63 4.40 -8.42
CA SER A 31 -1.17 4.47 -8.48
C SER A 31 -0.58 3.72 -7.28
N PHE A 32 0.19 2.67 -7.56
CA PHE A 32 0.92 1.90 -6.55
C PHE A 32 2.37 2.33 -6.58
N GLN A 33 2.88 2.79 -5.44
CA GLN A 33 4.26 3.23 -5.30
C GLN A 33 5.00 2.35 -4.29
N ASN A 34 6.28 2.09 -4.54
CA ASN A 34 7.13 1.49 -3.52
C ASN A 34 7.55 2.59 -2.53
N TYR A 35 7.40 2.33 -1.23
CA TYR A 35 7.82 3.28 -0.19
C TYR A 35 9.31 3.65 -0.31
N ARG A 36 10.14 2.68 -0.74
CA ARG A 36 11.57 2.88 -0.98
C ARG A 36 12.00 2.19 -2.26
N ARG A 37 12.90 2.81 -3.03
CA ARG A 37 13.42 2.24 -4.29
C ARG A 37 14.02 0.84 -4.14
N THR A 38 14.69 0.57 -3.02
CA THR A 38 15.38 -0.70 -2.75
C THR A 38 14.50 -1.76 -2.08
N LYS A 39 13.34 -1.38 -1.53
CA LYS A 39 12.43 -2.29 -0.81
C LYS A 39 11.07 -2.30 -1.49
N LYS A 40 10.81 -3.34 -2.28
CA LYS A 40 9.57 -3.50 -3.07
C LYS A 40 8.38 -4.07 -2.30
N ASN A 41 8.62 -4.60 -1.10
CA ASN A 41 7.60 -5.23 -0.25
C ASN A 41 6.74 -4.22 0.52
N THR A 42 7.10 -2.94 0.51
CA THR A 42 6.30 -1.88 1.14
C THR A 42 5.64 -1.02 0.06
N LEU A 43 4.33 -1.10 -0.03
CA LEU A 43 3.53 -0.43 -1.04
C LEU A 43 2.72 0.72 -0.41
N VAL A 44 2.69 1.85 -1.10
CA VAL A 44 1.91 3.04 -0.74
C VAL A 44 0.97 3.36 -1.88
N ILE A 45 -0.26 3.69 -1.51
CA ILE A 45 -1.24 4.28 -2.42
C ILE A 45 -1.44 5.73 -2.01
N ASP A 46 -1.30 6.61 -2.99
CA ASP A 46 -1.54 8.05 -2.84
C ASP A 46 -2.99 8.34 -2.42
N PRO A 47 -3.29 9.56 -1.94
CA PRO A 47 -4.66 9.93 -1.58
C PRO A 47 -5.64 9.74 -2.75
N VAL A 48 -6.55 8.77 -2.62
CA VAL A 48 -7.64 8.51 -3.58
C VAL A 48 -9.00 9.01 -3.08
N PRO A 49 -9.95 9.34 -3.97
CA PRO A 49 -11.30 9.72 -3.58
C PRO A 49 -12.02 8.59 -2.82
N GLY A 50 -12.17 8.73 -1.50
CA GLY A 50 -12.72 7.66 -0.64
C GLY A 50 -14.17 7.26 -0.96
N LYS A 51 -14.96 8.16 -1.58
CA LYS A 51 -16.32 7.82 -2.05
C LYS A 51 -16.32 6.83 -3.22
N LYS A 52 -15.26 6.86 -4.05
CA LYS A 52 -15.12 5.98 -5.22
C LYS A 52 -14.46 4.65 -4.86
N TYR A 53 -13.57 4.67 -3.87
CA TYR A 53 -12.79 3.51 -3.44
C TYR A 53 -13.17 3.12 -2.01
N SER A 54 -14.21 2.30 -1.88
CA SER A 54 -14.57 1.60 -0.64
C SER A 54 -13.71 0.37 -0.40
N GLU A 55 -13.23 -0.25 -1.48
CA GLU A 55 -12.34 -1.40 -1.47
C GLU A 55 -11.15 -1.15 -2.40
N ILE A 56 -9.98 -1.62 -2.00
CA ILE A 56 -8.76 -1.58 -2.79
C ILE A 56 -8.20 -2.98 -2.90
N THR A 57 -8.01 -3.45 -4.12
CA THR A 57 -7.39 -4.74 -4.42
C THR A 57 -5.92 -4.55 -4.77
N PHE A 58 -5.03 -5.22 -4.04
CA PHE A 58 -3.59 -5.25 -4.32
C PHE A 58 -3.21 -6.52 -5.09
N PRO A 59 -2.76 -6.42 -6.35
CA PRO A 59 -2.25 -7.59 -7.06
C PRO A 59 -0.82 -7.86 -6.60
N ILE A 60 -0.64 -8.82 -5.70
CA ILE A 60 0.66 -9.17 -5.11
C ILE A 60 1.20 -10.44 -5.75
N LEU A 61 2.50 -10.45 -6.04
CA LEU A 61 3.25 -11.62 -6.45
C LEU A 61 4.02 -12.17 -5.26
N SER A 62 3.82 -13.46 -4.97
CA SER A 62 4.58 -14.16 -3.94
C SER A 62 5.99 -14.52 -4.44
N PRO A 63 7.01 -14.48 -3.57
CA PRO A 63 8.34 -15.00 -3.88
C PRO A 63 8.32 -16.52 -4.04
N ASP A 64 9.32 -17.04 -4.74
CA ASP A 64 9.56 -18.47 -4.88
C ASP A 64 10.76 -18.89 -3.99
N PRO A 65 10.53 -19.68 -2.92
CA PRO A 65 11.59 -20.18 -2.04
C PRO A 65 12.64 -21.05 -2.73
N ALA A 66 12.34 -21.64 -3.89
CA ALA A 66 13.31 -22.43 -4.64
C ALA A 66 14.36 -21.55 -5.33
N SER A 67 14.01 -20.31 -5.68
CA SER A 67 14.90 -19.35 -6.34
C SER A 67 15.50 -18.31 -5.38
N ILE A 68 14.84 -18.00 -4.27
CA ILE A 68 15.28 -17.00 -3.27
C ILE A 68 15.58 -17.69 -1.93
N LYS A 69 16.87 -17.80 -1.59
CA LYS A 69 17.34 -18.54 -0.41
C LYS A 69 16.84 -17.99 0.93
N ASP A 70 16.58 -16.69 1.01
CA ASP A 70 16.17 -16.04 2.26
C ASP A 70 14.66 -16.15 2.54
N VAL A 71 13.89 -16.65 1.56
CA VAL A 71 12.44 -16.83 1.67
C VAL A 71 12.13 -18.30 1.95
N HIS A 72 11.27 -18.55 2.93
CA HIS A 72 10.89 -19.89 3.37
C HIS A 72 9.37 -20.09 3.32
N PHE A 73 8.91 -21.34 3.23
CA PHE A 73 7.49 -21.65 3.39
C PHE A 73 7.09 -21.58 4.87
N LEU A 74 6.60 -20.41 5.29
CA LEU A 74 6.20 -20.13 6.66
C LEU A 74 4.96 -19.23 6.68
N LYS A 75 4.36 -19.09 7.88
CA LYS A 75 3.32 -18.09 8.12
C LYS A 75 3.98 -16.74 8.38
N TYR A 76 3.69 -15.77 7.52
CA TYR A 76 4.19 -14.41 7.68
C TYR A 76 3.10 -13.44 8.10
N PRO A 77 3.41 -12.43 8.93
CA PRO A 77 2.51 -11.33 9.20
C PRO A 77 2.41 -10.39 7.99
N ILE A 78 1.24 -9.77 7.82
CA ILE A 78 1.00 -8.68 6.86
C ILE A 78 0.48 -7.51 7.67
N TYR A 79 1.06 -6.32 7.45
CA TYR A 79 0.65 -5.11 8.15
C TYR A 79 -0.02 -4.14 7.17
N VAL A 80 -1.13 -3.55 7.61
CA VAL A 80 -1.91 -2.61 6.83
C VAL A 80 -2.14 -1.36 7.66
N GLY A 81 -1.84 -0.19 7.09
CA GLY A 81 -2.21 1.10 7.64
C GLY A 81 -3.09 1.86 6.66
N GLU A 82 -4.26 2.32 7.09
CA GLU A 82 -5.15 3.16 6.29
C GLU A 82 -5.26 4.55 6.93
N ASN A 83 -5.36 5.57 6.09
CA ASN A 83 -5.77 6.90 6.52
C ASN A 83 -6.93 7.44 5.69
N ARG A 84 -7.91 8.05 6.37
CA ARG A 84 -9.03 8.78 5.76
C ARG A 84 -9.15 10.16 6.38
N GLY A 85 -9.29 11.18 5.52
CA GLY A 85 -9.37 12.57 5.94
C GLY A 85 -7.99 13.23 6.07
N ARG A 86 -7.99 14.46 6.61
CA ARG A 86 -6.77 15.22 6.87
C ARG A 86 -6.18 14.79 8.22
N GLY A 87 -4.85 14.65 8.31
CA GLY A 87 -4.16 14.53 9.60
C GLY A 87 -4.35 15.79 10.45
N GLN A 88 -3.83 15.81 11.68
CA GLN A 88 -3.97 16.95 12.61
C GLN A 88 -2.77 17.91 12.59
N ILE A 89 -1.61 17.40 12.19
CA ILE A 89 -0.31 18.06 12.31
C ILE A 89 0.41 17.97 10.95
N TYR A 90 1.02 19.07 10.54
CA TYR A 90 1.86 19.15 9.36
C TYR A 90 3.29 18.63 9.65
N PRO A 91 4.09 18.29 8.62
CA PRO A 91 5.45 17.79 8.82
C PRO A 91 6.39 18.74 9.58
N ASP A 92 6.10 20.05 9.57
CA ASP A 92 6.83 21.08 10.32
C ASP A 92 6.43 21.16 11.81
N GLY A 93 5.47 20.35 12.25
CA GLY A 93 4.96 20.31 13.62
C GLY A 93 3.77 21.23 13.87
N ASN A 94 3.37 22.08 12.91
CA ASN A 94 2.24 22.99 13.09
C ASN A 94 0.90 22.25 13.04
N LYS A 95 -0.06 22.65 13.89
CA LYS A 95 -1.43 22.15 13.85
C LYS A 95 -2.17 22.68 12.63
N ASN A 96 -3.04 21.87 12.05
CA ASN A 96 -3.95 22.34 11.01
C ASN A 96 -5.35 22.68 11.57
N ASN A 97 -6.25 23.12 10.67
CA ASN A 97 -7.63 23.45 11.00
C ASN A 97 -8.56 22.21 11.18
N ASN A 98 -8.02 20.99 11.17
CA ASN A 98 -8.73 19.76 11.51
C ASN A 98 -8.35 19.29 12.92
N ASN A 99 -8.32 20.23 13.87
CA ASN A 99 -7.85 19.98 15.23
C ASN A 99 -8.74 20.71 16.25
N ALA A 100 -8.81 20.19 17.47
CA ALA A 100 -9.49 20.86 18.55
C ALA A 100 -8.78 22.18 18.84
N THR A 101 -9.54 23.28 18.84
CA THR A 101 -9.05 24.57 19.33
C THR A 101 -9.23 24.57 20.83
N ALA A 102 -8.15 24.75 21.59
CA ALA A 102 -8.26 24.98 23.03
C ALA A 102 -8.91 26.35 23.23
N ILE A 103 -10.04 26.38 23.93
CA ILE A 103 -10.78 27.59 24.31
C ILE A 103 -10.30 28.00 25.70
#